data_AF-A0A4Z2G5C8-F1
#
_entry.id   AF-A0A4Z2G5C8-F1
#
_cell.length_a   1.000
_cell.length_b   1.000
_cell.length_c   1.000
_cell.angle_alpha   90.00
_cell.angle_beta   90.00
_cell.angle_gamma   90.00
#
_symmetry.space_group_name_H-M   'P 1'
#
loop_
_entity.id
_entity.type
_entity.pdbx_description
1 polymer ?
#
loop_
_entity_poly.entity_id
_entity_poly.type
_entity_poly.pdbx_seq_one_letter_code
_entity_poly.pdbx_strand_id
1 'polypeptide(L)'
;MDNERIVRARELRDLYSELSRSARSQEERLHALLSVKHTVKEHTCELTHDVVDLIDREVDLMTRGVKAASLVGLRKRISTLFLQYIKTPAFNPEVAKLLKTLLNISIKSQNPPQVPRNQRKKDTFLLCRGCHRNLPSSDFSPSSNTRPSGRCRDCTGLDNIARSRDDLSRYESILKRLRDDERRLNAEAKIPFLLQVEDLQYLLEMIWESHSDLQDLFNLVFLRWERRTDWSPWNCILLSKEETSAHLEVEDIHKEYDATFIRRIEQKHTLARCHFRQIPVMAEFLDP
;
A
#
# COMPACT_ATOMS: atom_id res chain seq x y z
N MET A 1 39.83 -16.19 19.39
CA MET A 1 39.31 -16.67 18.10
C MET A 1 37.94 -16.05 17.92
N ASP A 2 37.75 -15.23 16.90
CA ASP A 2 36.42 -14.71 16.59
C ASP A 2 35.53 -15.90 16.21
N ASN A 3 34.41 -16.06 16.92
CA ASN A 3 33.40 -17.06 16.62
C ASN A 3 32.86 -16.78 15.20
N GLU A 4 32.76 -17.79 14.32
CA GLU A 4 32.31 -17.62 12.92
C GLU A 4 30.99 -16.84 12.82
N ARG A 5 30.11 -17.02 13.80
CA ARG A 5 28.84 -16.30 13.90
C ARG A 5 29.02 -14.79 14.14
N ILE A 6 30.03 -14.39 14.92
CA ILE A 6 30.37 -12.97 15.19
C ILE A 6 30.96 -12.33 13.94
N VAL A 7 31.82 -13.05 13.22
CA VAL A 7 32.38 -12.59 11.93
C VAL A 7 31.25 -12.31 10.95
N ARG A 8 30.35 -13.28 10.75
CA ARG A 8 29.18 -13.14 9.88
C ARG A 8 28.29 -11.96 10.28
N ALA A 9 28.06 -11.76 11.58
CA ALA A 9 27.27 -10.63 12.06
C ALA A 9 27.93 -9.27 11.77
N ARG A 10 29.27 -9.18 11.84
CA ARG A 10 30.01 -7.97 11.46
C ARG A 10 29.91 -7.71 9.95
N GLU A 11 30.13 -8.73 9.12
CA GLU A 11 30.00 -8.63 7.66
C GLU A 11 28.62 -8.11 7.24
N LEU A 12 27.55 -8.69 7.78
CA LEU A 12 26.18 -8.28 7.49
C LEU A 12 25.88 -6.84 7.92
N ARG A 13 26.42 -6.42 9.07
CA ARG A 13 26.29 -5.04 9.55
C ARG A 13 27.02 -4.07 8.63
N ASP A 14 28.22 -4.42 8.20
CA ASP A 14 29.06 -3.56 7.37
C ASP A 14 28.43 -3.39 5.97
N LEU A 15 27.90 -4.48 5.39
CA LEU A 15 27.09 -4.44 4.16
C LEU A 15 25.84 -3.57 4.31
N TYR A 16 25.12 -3.68 5.43
CA TYR A 16 23.94 -2.85 5.67
C TYR A 16 24.29 -1.36 5.77
N SER A 17 25.44 -1.06 6.37
CA SER A 17 25.95 0.30 6.53
C SER A 17 26.35 0.89 5.18
N GLU A 18 27.00 0.10 4.32
CA GLU A 18 27.34 0.48 2.94
C GLU A 18 26.07 0.70 2.09
N LEU A 19 25.10 -0.21 2.20
CA LEU A 19 23.82 -0.13 1.50
C LEU A 19 22.96 1.06 1.94
N SER A 20 23.00 1.44 3.21
CA SER A 20 22.16 2.52 3.77
C SER A 20 22.79 3.90 3.64
N ARG A 21 24.09 3.97 3.33
CA ARG A 21 24.80 5.23 3.12
C ARG A 21 24.44 5.83 1.76
N SER A 22 24.34 7.16 1.71
CA SER A 22 24.26 7.90 0.45
C SER A 22 25.52 7.64 -0.39
N ALA A 23 25.36 6.96 -1.52
CA ALA A 23 26.47 6.69 -2.43
C ALA A 23 26.95 7.99 -3.11
N ARG A 24 28.27 8.15 -3.22
CA ARG A 24 28.93 9.31 -3.84
C ARG A 24 29.01 9.16 -5.36
N SER A 25 28.93 7.92 -5.86
CA SER A 25 28.90 7.60 -7.29
C SER A 25 27.96 6.43 -7.59
N GLN A 26 27.60 6.30 -8.88
CA GLN A 26 26.82 5.16 -9.40
C GLN A 26 27.59 3.84 -9.25
N GLU A 27 28.90 3.85 -9.45
CA GLU A 27 29.77 2.67 -9.28
C GLU A 27 29.81 2.20 -7.82
N GLU A 28 29.95 3.12 -6.86
CA GLU A 28 29.93 2.80 -5.43
C GLU A 28 28.59 2.18 -5.03
N ARG A 29 27.48 2.71 -5.57
CA ARG A 29 26.15 2.12 -5.33
C ARG A 29 26.02 0.73 -5.93
N LEU A 30 26.49 0.54 -7.17
CA LEU A 30 26.43 -0.74 -7.87
C LEU A 30 27.23 -1.81 -7.11
N HIS A 31 28.41 -1.46 -6.61
CA HIS A 31 29.23 -2.35 -5.79
C HIS A 31 28.47 -2.81 -4.53
N ALA A 32 27.89 -1.88 -3.76
CA ALA A 32 27.12 -2.21 -2.57
C ALA A 32 25.94 -3.13 -2.87
N LEU A 33 25.21 -2.86 -3.97
CA LEU A 33 24.08 -3.68 -4.42
C LEU A 33 24.50 -5.10 -4.79
N LEU A 34 25.61 -5.25 -5.52
CA LEU A 34 26.13 -6.56 -5.92
C LEU A 34 26.64 -7.37 -4.72
N SER A 35 27.30 -6.73 -3.77
CA SER A 35 27.76 -7.37 -2.52
C SER A 35 26.59 -7.92 -1.70
N VAL A 36 25.51 -7.14 -1.58
CA VAL A 36 24.27 -7.59 -0.93
C VAL A 36 23.63 -8.73 -1.73
N LYS A 37 23.51 -8.58 -3.06
CA LYS A 37 22.94 -9.61 -3.95
C LYS A 37 23.67 -10.95 -3.83
N HIS A 38 25.00 -10.93 -3.78
CA HIS A 38 25.80 -12.14 -3.60
C HIS A 38 25.53 -12.79 -2.23
N THR A 39 25.51 -11.99 -1.17
CA THR A 39 25.30 -12.46 0.21
C THR A 39 23.92 -13.08 0.42
N VAL A 40 22.86 -12.52 -0.15
CA VAL A 40 21.50 -13.06 0.02
C VAL A 40 21.24 -14.30 -0.81
N LYS A 41 21.98 -14.51 -1.91
CA LYS A 41 21.87 -15.70 -2.77
C LYS A 41 22.35 -16.99 -2.10
N GLU A 42 23.05 -16.90 -0.98
CA GLU A 42 23.39 -18.06 -0.15
C GLU A 42 22.14 -18.81 0.38
N HIS A 43 20.98 -18.14 0.42
CA HIS A 43 19.72 -18.70 0.89
C HIS A 43 18.60 -18.46 -0.12
N THR A 44 17.83 -19.48 -0.44
CA THR A 44 16.70 -19.39 -1.39
C THR A 44 15.37 -19.38 -0.65
N CYS A 45 14.75 -18.20 -0.51
CA CYS A 45 13.40 -18.04 0.04
C CYS A 45 12.74 -16.77 -0.52
N GLU A 46 11.43 -16.59 -0.28
CA GLU A 46 10.67 -15.44 -0.78
C GLU A 46 11.35 -14.10 -0.44
N LEU A 47 11.87 -13.95 0.78
CA LEU A 47 12.59 -12.73 1.19
C LEU A 47 13.84 -12.45 0.35
N THR A 48 14.64 -13.48 0.03
CA THR A 48 15.87 -13.27 -0.74
C THR A 48 15.58 -13.04 -2.22
N HIS A 49 14.51 -13.64 -2.76
CA HIS A 49 13.99 -13.33 -4.08
C HIS A 49 13.53 -11.87 -4.18
N ASP A 50 12.73 -11.39 -3.24
CA ASP A 50 12.27 -10.00 -3.22
C ASP A 50 13.43 -8.99 -3.13
N VAL A 51 14.46 -9.30 -2.33
CA VAL A 51 15.67 -8.46 -2.25
C VAL A 51 16.40 -8.42 -3.59
N VAL A 52 16.59 -9.58 -4.23
CA VAL A 52 17.27 -9.71 -5.52
C VAL A 52 16.53 -8.94 -6.61
N ASP A 53 15.21 -9.08 -6.70
CA ASP A 53 14.39 -8.44 -7.73
C ASP A 53 14.40 -6.91 -7.59
N LEU A 54 14.33 -6.39 -6.37
CA LEU A 54 14.43 -4.95 -6.14
C LEU A 54 15.82 -4.40 -6.46
N ILE A 55 16.88 -5.16 -6.16
CA ILE A 55 18.25 -4.78 -6.54
C ILE A 55 18.39 -4.72 -8.06
N ASP A 56 17.91 -5.73 -8.78
CA ASP A 56 17.97 -5.77 -10.25
C ASP A 56 17.18 -4.62 -10.88
N ARG A 57 16.04 -4.27 -10.28
CA ARG A 57 15.27 -3.10 -10.67
C ARG A 57 16.02 -1.78 -10.39
N GLU A 58 16.70 -1.63 -9.26
CA GLU A 58 17.51 -0.43 -9.01
C GLU A 58 18.65 -0.31 -10.02
N VAL A 59 19.34 -1.41 -10.32
CA VAL A 59 20.44 -1.45 -11.31
C VAL A 59 19.93 -1.06 -12.71
N ASP A 60 18.82 -1.63 -13.18
CA ASP A 60 18.23 -1.28 -14.48
C ASP A 60 17.87 0.21 -14.56
N LEU A 61 17.21 0.76 -13.54
CA LEU A 61 16.84 2.18 -13.50
C LEU A 61 18.08 3.09 -13.46
N MET A 62 19.13 2.69 -12.75
CA MET A 62 20.41 3.42 -12.73
C MET A 62 21.10 3.39 -14.09
N THR A 63 21.12 2.25 -14.78
CA THR A 63 21.66 2.12 -16.14
C THR A 63 20.92 2.99 -17.13
N ARG A 64 19.61 3.19 -16.94
CA ARG A 64 18.77 4.09 -17.75
C ARG A 64 18.89 5.58 -17.40
N GLY A 65 19.75 5.94 -16.44
CA GLY A 65 19.99 7.33 -16.06
C GLY A 65 18.89 7.97 -15.19
N VAL A 66 18.07 7.16 -14.50
CA VAL A 66 17.06 7.70 -13.57
C VAL A 66 17.73 8.42 -12.41
N LYS A 67 17.24 9.63 -12.11
CA LYS A 67 17.78 10.48 -11.04
C LYS A 67 17.70 9.79 -9.68
N ALA A 68 18.77 9.87 -8.89
CA ALA A 68 18.85 9.27 -7.56
C ALA A 68 17.71 9.71 -6.60
N ALA A 69 17.21 10.94 -6.74
CA ALA A 69 16.08 11.46 -5.96
C ALA A 69 14.78 10.66 -6.18
N SER A 70 14.57 10.11 -7.38
CA SER A 70 13.40 9.29 -7.71
C SER A 70 13.53 7.85 -7.20
N LEU A 71 14.73 7.43 -6.78
CA LEU A 71 15.01 6.07 -6.30
C LEU A 71 14.93 5.95 -4.77
N VAL A 72 14.63 7.03 -4.04
CA VAL A 72 14.64 7.04 -2.56
C VAL A 72 13.76 5.95 -1.96
N GLY A 73 12.52 5.79 -2.48
CA GLY A 73 11.60 4.76 -2.00
C GLY A 73 12.11 3.34 -2.26
N LEU A 74 12.64 3.09 -3.46
CA LEU A 74 13.22 1.79 -3.84
C LEU A 74 14.42 1.43 -2.95
N ARG A 75 15.33 2.39 -2.75
CA ARG A 75 16.50 2.23 -1.88
C ARG A 75 16.10 1.91 -0.44
N LYS A 76 15.12 2.63 0.10
CA LYS A 76 14.58 2.39 1.45
C LYS A 76 13.99 0.99 1.56
N ARG A 77 13.27 0.52 0.53
CA ARG A 77 12.67 -0.82 0.49
C ARG A 77 13.75 -1.91 0.46
N ILE A 78 14.79 -1.75 -0.36
CA ILE A 78 15.94 -2.68 -0.41
C ILE A 78 16.63 -2.76 0.97
N SER A 79 16.95 -1.60 1.57
CA SER A 79 17.55 -1.57 2.92
C SER A 79 16.65 -2.22 3.97
N THR A 80 15.33 -2.01 3.89
CA THR A 80 14.37 -2.59 4.85
C THR A 80 14.33 -4.12 4.76
N LEU A 81 14.25 -4.67 3.55
CA LEU A 81 14.25 -6.13 3.36
C LEU A 81 15.59 -6.75 3.72
N PHE A 82 16.70 -6.09 3.40
CA PHE A 82 18.02 -6.57 3.82
C PHE A 82 18.16 -6.54 5.36
N LEU A 83 17.61 -5.54 6.05
CA LEU A 83 17.57 -5.54 7.51
C LEU A 83 16.72 -6.69 8.08
N GLN A 84 15.62 -7.06 7.41
CA GLN A 84 14.83 -8.24 7.78
C GLN A 84 15.63 -9.53 7.61
N TYR A 85 16.42 -9.64 6.53
CA TYR A 85 17.35 -10.76 6.32
C TYR A 85 18.36 -10.85 7.48
N ILE A 86 19.00 -9.73 7.86
CA ILE A 86 19.96 -9.67 8.98
C ILE A 86 19.32 -10.03 10.33
N LYS A 87 18.04 -9.71 10.53
CA LYS A 87 17.30 -10.02 11.76
C LYS A 87 16.79 -11.47 11.83
N THR A 88 17.01 -12.27 10.79
CA THR A 88 16.53 -13.66 10.75
C THR A 88 17.62 -14.59 11.31
N PRO A 89 17.36 -15.34 12.40
CA PRO A 89 18.35 -16.22 13.03
C PRO A 89 18.96 -17.29 12.12
N ALA A 90 18.21 -17.72 11.09
CA ALA A 90 18.70 -18.66 10.09
C ALA A 90 19.86 -18.09 9.26
N PHE A 91 19.90 -16.76 9.06
CA PHE A 91 20.91 -16.07 8.25
C PHE A 91 21.96 -15.34 9.11
N ASN A 92 21.59 -14.96 10.34
CA ASN A 92 22.45 -14.34 11.33
C ASN A 92 22.30 -15.04 12.71
N PRO A 93 23.08 -16.09 12.97
CA PRO A 93 22.96 -16.87 14.20
C PRO A 93 23.24 -16.09 15.49
N GLU A 94 24.02 -15.01 15.46
CA GLU A 94 24.27 -14.17 16.67
C GLU A 94 23.04 -13.36 17.08
N VAL A 95 22.18 -12.97 16.13
CA VAL A 95 20.92 -12.28 16.43
C VAL A 95 20.00 -13.13 17.32
N ALA A 96 20.13 -14.47 17.28
CA ALA A 96 19.37 -15.35 18.18
C ALA A 96 19.66 -15.07 19.66
N LYS A 97 20.89 -14.70 20.03
CA LYS A 97 21.24 -14.32 21.41
C LYS A 97 20.57 -13.01 21.79
N LEU A 98 20.58 -12.02 20.90
CA LEU A 98 19.93 -10.73 21.13
C LEU A 98 18.40 -10.88 21.25
N LEU A 99 17.78 -11.67 20.38
CA LEU A 99 16.35 -11.96 20.45
C LEU A 99 15.97 -12.73 21.71
N LYS A 100 16.79 -13.71 22.14
CA LYS A 100 16.61 -14.38 23.44
C LYS A 100 16.72 -13.40 24.59
N THR A 101 17.70 -12.49 24.58
CA THR A 101 17.83 -11.47 25.62
C THR A 101 16.64 -10.50 25.62
N LEU A 102 16.15 -10.07 24.46
CA LEU A 102 14.98 -9.20 24.35
C LEU A 102 13.67 -9.88 24.78
N LEU A 103 13.50 -11.17 24.46
CA LEU A 103 12.37 -11.98 24.95
C LEU A 103 12.47 -12.24 26.45
N ASN A 104 13.68 -12.40 27.00
CA ASN A 104 13.91 -12.62 28.44
C ASN A 104 13.84 -11.33 29.27
N ILE A 105 14.03 -10.13 28.68
CA ILE A 105 13.84 -8.84 29.35
C ILE A 105 12.37 -8.61 29.71
N SER A 106 11.42 -9.14 28.93
CA SER A 106 9.99 -9.11 29.29
C SER A 106 9.63 -10.01 30.49
N ILE A 107 10.51 -10.90 30.95
CA ILE A 107 10.23 -11.85 32.05
C ILE A 107 10.84 -11.38 33.39
N LYS A 108 11.70 -10.35 33.41
CA LYS A 108 12.42 -9.91 34.62
C LYS A 108 11.85 -8.68 35.34
N SER A 109 10.53 -8.47 35.27
CA SER A 109 9.84 -7.59 36.23
C SER A 109 8.70 -8.35 36.87
N GLN A 110 9.05 -9.15 37.88
CA GLN A 110 8.28 -9.36 39.11
C GLN A 110 9.06 -10.32 40.02
N ASN A 111 9.48 -9.81 41.18
CA ASN A 111 9.76 -10.64 42.35
C ASN A 111 8.49 -11.43 42.70
N PRO A 112 8.60 -12.67 43.17
CA PRO A 112 7.45 -13.57 43.33
C PRO A 112 6.66 -13.23 44.60
N PRO A 113 5.33 -13.02 44.54
CA PRO A 113 4.46 -13.26 45.67
C PRO A 113 4.07 -14.74 45.69
N GLN A 114 4.34 -15.39 46.81
CA GLN A 114 3.90 -16.72 47.16
C GLN A 114 2.36 -16.79 47.16
N VAL A 115 1.73 -17.43 46.16
CA VAL A 115 0.27 -17.73 46.16
C VAL A 115 0.03 -19.04 45.39
N PRO A 116 -0.91 -19.92 45.82
CA PRO A 116 -0.81 -21.37 45.62
C PRO A 116 -1.18 -21.87 44.23
N ARG A 117 -0.51 -22.97 43.90
CA ARG A 117 -0.85 -24.04 42.97
C ARG A 117 -2.37 -24.19 42.78
N ASN A 118 -2.94 -23.64 41.71
CA ASN A 118 -4.17 -24.12 41.06
C ASN A 118 -4.35 -23.50 39.66
N GLN A 119 -4.87 -24.32 38.74
CA GLN A 119 -5.12 -24.07 37.31
C GLN A 119 -3.89 -23.75 36.43
N ARG A 120 -3.16 -24.81 36.03
CA ARG A 120 -2.42 -24.80 34.76
C ARG A 120 -3.44 -24.72 33.61
N LYS A 121 -3.81 -23.52 33.16
CA LYS A 121 -4.34 -23.36 31.80
C LYS A 121 -3.22 -23.75 30.84
N LYS A 122 -3.49 -24.76 30.01
CA LYS A 122 -2.55 -25.30 29.04
C LYS A 122 -2.46 -24.29 27.89
N ASP A 123 -1.60 -23.29 28.03
CA ASP A 123 -1.39 -22.27 27.02
C ASP A 123 -0.90 -22.96 25.73
N THR A 124 -1.77 -23.02 24.73
CA THR A 124 -1.46 -23.61 23.42
C THR A 124 -0.74 -22.54 22.60
N PHE A 125 0.52 -22.79 22.25
CA PHE A 125 1.33 -21.85 21.47
C PHE A 125 1.03 -22.03 19.97
N LEU A 126 0.87 -20.92 19.25
CA LEU A 126 0.57 -20.86 17.82
C LEU A 126 1.60 -19.97 17.11
N LEU A 127 1.95 -20.33 15.88
CA LEU A 127 2.87 -19.56 15.04
C LEU A 127 2.10 -18.48 14.26
N CYS A 128 2.51 -17.23 14.43
CA CYS A 128 1.97 -16.12 13.63
C CYS A 128 2.61 -16.10 12.24
N ARG A 129 1.80 -16.09 11.17
CA ARG A 129 2.27 -15.98 9.77
C ARG A 129 2.77 -14.59 9.37
N GLY A 130 2.54 -13.55 10.19
CA GLY A 130 2.97 -12.18 9.90
C GLY A 130 4.34 -11.84 10.49
N CYS A 131 4.53 -12.09 11.79
CA CYS A 131 5.81 -11.83 12.48
C CYS A 131 6.66 -13.08 12.70
N HIS A 132 6.17 -14.26 12.33
CA HIS A 132 6.83 -15.56 12.52
C HIS A 132 7.22 -15.88 13.97
N ARG A 133 6.56 -15.24 14.96
CA ARG A 133 6.75 -15.51 16.39
C ARG A 133 5.78 -16.61 16.85
N ASN A 134 6.27 -17.49 17.73
CA ASN A 134 5.44 -18.44 18.47
C ASN A 134 4.86 -17.73 19.70
N LEU A 135 3.54 -17.56 19.73
CA LEU A 135 2.84 -16.81 20.76
C LEU A 135 1.72 -17.66 21.39
N PRO A 136 1.35 -17.43 22.66
CA PRO A 136 0.20 -18.08 23.27
C PRO A 136 -1.09 -17.82 22.48
N SER A 137 -2.03 -18.76 22.51
CA SER A 137 -3.32 -18.63 21.82
C SER A 137 -4.13 -17.39 22.25
N SER A 138 -3.86 -16.83 23.42
CA SER A 138 -4.47 -15.57 23.89
C SER A 138 -4.09 -14.35 23.05
N ASP A 139 -2.93 -14.40 22.39
CA ASP A 139 -2.40 -13.30 21.58
C ASP A 139 -2.91 -13.35 20.13
N PHE A 140 -3.79 -14.31 19.84
CA PHE A 140 -4.52 -14.41 18.57
C PHE A 140 -5.97 -14.00 18.82
N SER A 141 -6.57 -13.31 17.86
CA SER A 141 -7.99 -12.94 17.98
C SER A 141 -8.86 -14.20 17.86
N PRO A 142 -9.86 -14.39 18.76
CA PRO A 142 -10.83 -15.46 18.58
C PRO A 142 -11.64 -15.18 17.32
N SER A 143 -11.55 -16.08 16.35
CA SER A 143 -12.36 -16.03 15.13
C SER A 143 -13.74 -16.62 15.43
N SER A 144 -14.79 -16.05 14.84
CA SER A 144 -16.16 -16.60 14.87
C SER A 144 -16.26 -17.99 14.22
N ASN A 145 -15.25 -18.37 13.43
CA ASN A 145 -15.09 -19.70 12.86
C ASN A 145 -14.04 -20.50 13.63
N THR A 146 -14.23 -21.82 13.71
CA THR A 146 -13.45 -22.83 14.47
C THR A 146 -11.94 -22.91 14.17
N ARG A 147 -11.36 -21.99 13.41
CA ARG A 147 -9.91 -21.88 13.17
C ARG A 147 -9.40 -20.52 13.64
N PRO A 148 -8.43 -20.47 14.60
CA PRO A 148 -7.82 -19.23 15.02
C PRO A 148 -7.12 -18.56 13.85
N SER A 149 -7.25 -17.23 13.76
CA SER A 149 -6.58 -16.42 12.73
C SER A 149 -5.09 -16.76 12.71
N GLY A 150 -4.51 -17.02 11.54
CA GLY A 150 -3.07 -17.32 11.42
C GLY A 150 -2.13 -16.16 11.72
N ARG A 151 -2.64 -15.03 12.24
CA ARG A 151 -1.89 -13.81 12.57
C ARG A 151 -2.18 -13.40 14.02
N CYS A 152 -1.13 -13.02 14.74
CA CYS A 152 -1.26 -12.51 16.10
C CYS A 152 -1.87 -11.10 16.10
N ARG A 153 -2.40 -10.68 17.25
CA ARG A 153 -3.06 -9.39 17.44
C ARG A 153 -2.15 -8.20 17.08
N ASP A 154 -0.85 -8.30 17.31
CA ASP A 154 0.11 -7.26 16.92
C ASP A 154 0.26 -7.17 15.41
N CYS A 155 0.37 -8.29 14.71
CA CYS A 155 0.42 -8.31 13.24
C CYS A 155 -0.91 -7.92 12.63
N THR A 156 -2.02 -8.31 13.24
CA THR A 156 -3.34 -7.83 12.85
C THR A 156 -3.48 -6.34 13.13
N GLY A 157 -2.91 -5.83 14.23
CA GLY A 157 -2.86 -4.41 14.55
C GLY A 157 -2.02 -3.64 13.54
N LEU A 158 -0.83 -4.14 13.19
CA LEU A 158 0.05 -3.54 12.19
C LEU A 158 -0.51 -3.66 10.77
N ASP A 159 -1.15 -4.77 10.41
CA ASP A 159 -1.87 -4.92 9.16
C ASP A 159 -3.09 -4.00 9.14
N ASN A 160 -3.80 -3.84 10.26
CA ASN A 160 -4.86 -2.87 10.42
C ASN A 160 -4.35 -1.43 10.44
N ILE A 161 -3.09 -1.15 10.82
CA ILE A 161 -2.43 0.17 10.76
C ILE A 161 -1.93 0.45 9.34
N ALA A 162 -1.35 -0.54 8.67
CA ALA A 162 -0.96 -0.46 7.26
C ALA A 162 -2.19 -0.40 6.33
N ARG A 163 -3.29 -1.04 6.75
CA ARG A 163 -4.65 -0.91 6.19
C ARG A 163 -5.46 0.15 6.92
N SER A 164 -4.89 0.90 7.87
CA SER A 164 -5.58 1.97 8.58
C SER A 164 -5.61 3.18 7.66
N ARG A 165 -6.55 3.11 6.73
CA ARG A 165 -7.42 4.22 6.36
C ARG A 165 -6.69 5.44 5.78
N ASP A 166 -6.32 5.36 4.51
CA ASP A 166 -6.95 6.34 3.61
C ASP A 166 -8.45 6.06 3.75
N ASP A 167 -9.22 7.05 4.18
CA ASP A 167 -10.60 6.90 4.61
C ASP A 167 -11.49 6.58 3.39
N LEU A 168 -11.32 5.39 2.79
CA LEU A 168 -12.03 4.88 1.62
C LEU A 168 -13.54 4.88 1.86
N SER A 169 -13.96 4.89 3.13
CA SER A 169 -15.36 5.09 3.55
C SER A 169 -16.01 6.31 2.87
N ARG A 170 -15.24 7.35 2.55
CA ARG A 170 -15.73 8.58 1.90
C ARG A 170 -15.90 8.39 0.41
N TYR A 171 -14.92 7.78 -0.24
CA TYR A 171 -15.00 7.40 -1.63
C TYR A 171 -16.11 6.36 -1.85
N GLU A 172 -16.29 5.42 -0.92
CA GLU A 172 -17.43 4.49 -0.89
C GLU A 172 -18.77 5.23 -0.84
N SER A 173 -18.89 6.29 -0.02
CA SER A 173 -20.11 7.08 0.07
C SER A 173 -20.42 7.85 -1.22
N ILE A 174 -19.38 8.42 -1.86
CA ILE A 174 -19.50 9.13 -3.13
C ILE A 174 -19.86 8.13 -4.25
N LEU A 175 -19.18 6.99 -4.31
CA LEU A 175 -19.42 5.94 -5.31
C LEU A 175 -20.82 5.36 -5.18
N LYS A 176 -21.28 5.14 -3.94
CA LYS A 176 -22.63 4.66 -3.68
C LYS A 176 -23.68 5.64 -4.17
N ARG A 177 -23.52 6.93 -3.84
CA ARG A 177 -24.44 7.98 -4.31
C ARG A 177 -24.43 8.08 -5.84
N LEU A 178 -23.25 8.08 -6.47
CA LEU A 178 -23.12 8.08 -7.94
C LEU A 178 -23.89 6.92 -8.58
N ARG A 179 -23.73 5.71 -8.02
CA ARG A 179 -24.45 4.51 -8.50
C ARG A 179 -25.95 4.59 -8.29
N ASP A 180 -26.39 5.14 -7.17
CA ASP A 180 -27.81 5.31 -6.86
C ASP A 180 -28.45 6.37 -7.77
N ASP A 181 -27.74 7.47 -8.05
CA ASP A 181 -28.19 8.55 -8.93
C ASP A 181 -28.24 8.07 -10.39
N GLU A 182 -27.21 7.39 -10.87
CA GLU A 182 -27.20 6.88 -12.24
C GLU A 182 -28.28 5.82 -12.46
N ARG A 183 -28.52 4.95 -11.47
CA ARG A 183 -29.57 3.94 -11.56
C ARG A 183 -30.97 4.54 -11.67
N ARG A 184 -31.19 5.74 -11.12
CA ARG A 184 -32.46 6.47 -11.29
C ARG A 184 -32.64 7.04 -12.70
N LEU A 185 -31.54 7.36 -13.38
CA LEU A 185 -31.56 7.91 -14.74
C LEU A 185 -31.57 6.81 -15.80
N ASN A 186 -30.70 5.81 -15.66
CA ASN A 186 -30.59 4.68 -16.57
C ASN A 186 -30.27 3.39 -15.79
N ALA A 187 -31.25 2.49 -15.72
CA ALA A 187 -31.11 1.20 -15.02
C ALA A 187 -30.08 0.26 -15.67
N GLU A 188 -29.78 0.44 -16.96
CA GLU A 188 -28.83 -0.37 -17.73
C GLU A 188 -27.41 0.21 -17.73
N ALA A 189 -27.16 1.32 -17.02
CA ALA A 189 -25.84 1.92 -16.95
C ALA A 189 -24.84 0.96 -16.29
N LYS A 190 -23.75 0.63 -16.99
CA LYS A 190 -22.76 -0.37 -16.52
C LYS A 190 -21.52 0.28 -15.92
N ILE A 191 -21.08 1.41 -16.48
CA ILE A 191 -19.77 2.02 -16.18
C ILE A 191 -19.58 2.38 -14.69
N PRO A 192 -20.53 3.02 -13.97
CA PRO A 192 -20.36 3.31 -12.54
C PRO A 192 -20.26 2.05 -11.65
N PHE A 193 -20.78 0.92 -12.10
CA PHE A 193 -20.73 -0.35 -11.36
C PHE A 193 -19.44 -1.13 -11.60
N LEU A 194 -18.73 -0.83 -12.69
CA LEU A 194 -17.41 -1.38 -12.99
C LEU A 194 -16.31 -0.68 -12.18
N LEU A 195 -16.52 0.56 -11.74
CA LEU A 195 -15.55 1.30 -10.92
C LEU A 195 -15.38 0.68 -9.53
N GLN A 196 -14.13 0.51 -9.11
CA GLN A 196 -13.76 0.24 -7.73
C GLN A 196 -13.60 1.54 -6.93
N VAL A 197 -13.41 1.43 -5.61
CA VAL A 197 -13.30 2.61 -4.74
C VAL A 197 -11.99 3.35 -5.02
N GLU A 198 -10.94 2.60 -5.34
CA GLU A 198 -9.60 3.06 -5.71
C GLU A 198 -9.64 3.82 -7.04
N ASP A 199 -10.46 3.35 -7.99
CA ASP A 199 -10.67 4.03 -9.27
C ASP A 199 -11.32 5.41 -9.09
N LEU A 200 -12.29 5.49 -8.16
CA LEU A 200 -12.93 6.76 -7.83
C LEU A 200 -11.99 7.70 -7.09
N GLN A 201 -11.15 7.17 -6.19
CA GLN A 201 -10.12 7.94 -5.51
C GLN A 201 -9.15 8.56 -6.54
N TYR A 202 -8.67 7.77 -7.51
CA TYR A 202 -7.83 8.28 -8.58
C TYR A 202 -8.54 9.36 -9.41
N LEU A 203 -9.81 9.15 -9.75
CA LEU A 203 -10.60 10.14 -10.48
C LEU A 203 -10.65 11.47 -9.70
N LEU A 204 -10.97 11.44 -8.41
CA LEU A 204 -11.07 12.64 -7.58
C LEU A 204 -9.72 13.35 -7.36
N GLU A 205 -8.71 12.61 -6.92
CA GLU A 205 -7.44 13.18 -6.48
C GLU A 205 -6.49 13.52 -7.64
N MET A 206 -6.46 12.68 -8.69
CA MET A 206 -5.47 12.80 -9.77
C MET A 206 -6.01 13.45 -11.05
N ILE A 207 -7.30 13.26 -11.37
CA ILE A 207 -7.90 13.84 -12.59
C ILE A 207 -8.59 15.16 -12.27
N TRP A 208 -9.38 15.19 -11.20
CA TRP A 208 -10.10 16.38 -10.78
C TRP A 208 -9.31 17.28 -9.84
N GLU A 209 -8.14 16.84 -9.37
CA GLU A 209 -7.21 17.56 -8.49
C GLU A 209 -7.91 18.12 -7.23
N SER A 210 -8.95 17.43 -6.76
CA SER A 210 -9.68 17.83 -5.55
C SER A 210 -8.94 17.29 -4.34
N HIS A 211 -8.04 18.12 -3.80
CA HIS A 211 -7.34 17.86 -2.54
C HIS A 211 -8.09 18.43 -1.33
N SER A 212 -9.41 18.61 -1.45
CA SER A 212 -10.17 19.38 -0.47
C SER A 212 -10.07 18.78 0.94
N ASP A 213 -10.07 19.66 1.95
CA ASP A 213 -10.14 19.27 3.35
C ASP A 213 -11.32 18.31 3.58
N LEU A 214 -11.14 17.37 4.52
CA LEU A 214 -12.02 16.24 4.86
C LEU A 214 -13.55 16.53 4.87
N GLN A 215 -13.94 17.79 5.10
CA GLN A 215 -15.31 18.25 5.24
C GLN A 215 -15.97 18.66 3.91
N ASP A 216 -15.17 19.08 2.93
CA ASP A 216 -15.64 19.60 1.64
C ASP A 216 -15.91 18.48 0.61
N LEU A 217 -15.24 17.32 0.75
CA LEU A 217 -15.50 16.12 -0.06
C LEU A 217 -16.96 15.63 -0.01
N PHE A 218 -17.68 15.84 1.10
CA PHE A 218 -19.10 15.49 1.20
C PHE A 218 -20.02 16.38 0.38
N ASN A 219 -19.52 17.58 0.01
CA ASN A 219 -20.23 18.54 -0.81
C ASN A 219 -20.02 18.29 -2.31
N LEU A 220 -19.01 17.51 -2.69
CA LEU A 220 -18.72 17.23 -4.09
C LEU A 220 -19.61 16.12 -4.63
N VAL A 221 -20.09 16.27 -5.86
CA VAL A 221 -20.98 15.35 -6.57
C VAL A 221 -20.49 15.18 -8.00
N PHE A 222 -20.44 13.94 -8.47
CA PHE A 222 -20.20 13.63 -9.87
C PHE A 222 -21.51 13.62 -10.65
N LEU A 223 -21.56 14.38 -11.73
CA LEU A 223 -22.69 14.44 -12.66
C LEU A 223 -22.23 14.07 -14.07
N ARG A 224 -23.20 13.81 -14.95
CA ARG A 224 -22.94 13.63 -16.39
C ARG A 224 -22.56 14.99 -16.99
N TRP A 225 -21.47 15.05 -17.74
CA TRP A 225 -21.10 16.28 -18.46
C TRP A 225 -22.10 16.53 -19.58
N GLU A 226 -22.26 15.56 -20.48
CA GLU A 226 -23.32 15.53 -21.49
C GLU A 226 -24.51 14.73 -21.00
N ARG A 227 -25.65 15.42 -20.85
CA ARG A 227 -26.90 14.84 -20.33
C ARG A 227 -27.39 13.62 -21.11
N ARG A 228 -27.18 13.60 -22.43
CA ARG A 228 -27.66 12.54 -23.34
C ARG A 228 -26.83 11.26 -23.29
N THR A 229 -25.62 11.35 -22.77
CA THR A 229 -24.67 10.25 -22.71
C THR A 229 -24.63 9.71 -21.28
N ASP A 230 -24.48 8.39 -21.13
CA ASP A 230 -24.38 7.78 -19.79
C ASP A 230 -23.15 8.28 -19.04
N TRP A 231 -23.21 8.20 -17.71
CA TRP A 231 -22.10 8.62 -16.88
C TRP A 231 -20.88 7.73 -17.16
N SER A 232 -19.73 8.37 -17.37
CA SER A 232 -18.44 7.70 -17.44
C SER A 232 -17.34 8.63 -16.91
N PRO A 233 -16.16 8.11 -16.58
CA PRO A 233 -15.01 8.94 -16.20
C PRO A 233 -14.64 10.00 -17.27
N TRP A 234 -15.02 9.78 -18.53
CA TRP A 234 -14.81 10.68 -19.67
C TRP A 234 -16.07 11.40 -20.14
N ASN A 235 -17.15 11.33 -19.36
CA ASN A 235 -18.38 12.09 -19.52
C ASN A 235 -18.89 12.52 -18.13
N CYS A 236 -17.98 13.01 -17.28
CA CYS A 236 -18.31 13.42 -15.93
C CYS A 236 -17.88 14.85 -15.63
N ILE A 237 -18.55 15.47 -14.67
CA ILE A 237 -18.09 16.70 -14.04
C ILE A 237 -18.21 16.59 -12.53
N LEU A 238 -17.21 17.09 -11.82
CA LEU A 238 -17.23 17.20 -10.36
C LEU A 238 -17.64 18.63 -9.99
N LEU A 239 -18.77 18.77 -9.29
CA LEU A 239 -19.31 20.05 -8.82
C LEU A 239 -19.68 19.98 -7.35
N SER A 240 -19.85 21.13 -6.69
CA SER A 240 -20.48 21.19 -5.37
C SER A 240 -21.99 20.94 -5.45
N LYS A 241 -22.64 20.63 -4.33
CA LYS A 241 -24.11 20.48 -4.30
C LYS A 241 -24.83 21.78 -4.66
N GLU A 242 -24.23 22.93 -4.35
CA GLU A 242 -24.79 24.24 -4.68
C GLU A 242 -24.74 24.53 -6.18
N GLU A 243 -23.69 24.07 -6.86
CA GLU A 243 -23.51 24.24 -8.32
C GLU A 243 -24.31 23.21 -9.14
N THR A 244 -24.72 22.11 -8.51
CA THR A 244 -25.44 21.00 -9.16
C THR A 244 -26.76 21.47 -9.79
N SER A 245 -27.53 22.33 -9.12
CA SER A 245 -28.81 22.81 -9.67
C SER A 245 -28.63 23.62 -10.95
N ALA A 246 -27.60 24.47 -11.00
CA ALA A 246 -27.31 25.26 -12.19
C ALA A 246 -26.91 24.37 -13.37
N HIS A 247 -26.09 23.35 -13.12
CA HIS A 247 -25.66 22.42 -14.18
C HIS A 247 -26.81 21.55 -14.71
N LEU A 248 -27.77 21.15 -13.87
CA LEU A 248 -28.92 20.33 -14.30
C LEU A 248 -29.88 21.07 -15.24
N GLU A 249 -29.89 22.40 -15.21
CA GLU A 249 -30.69 23.26 -16.10
C GLU A 249 -30.02 23.48 -17.46
N VAL A 250 -28.71 23.18 -17.60
CA VAL A 250 -27.99 23.35 -18.86
C VAL A 250 -28.40 22.27 -19.87
N GLU A 251 -29.01 22.69 -20.97
CA GLU A 251 -29.32 21.81 -22.10
C GLU A 251 -28.15 21.69 -23.09
N ASP A 252 -27.45 22.82 -23.36
CA ASP A 252 -26.32 22.88 -24.28
C ASP A 252 -25.08 23.46 -23.59
N ILE A 253 -24.09 22.61 -23.38
CA ILE A 253 -22.84 22.92 -22.70
C ILE A 253 -22.05 23.99 -23.47
N HIS A 254 -22.05 23.94 -24.79
CA HIS A 254 -21.25 24.85 -25.63
C HIS A 254 -21.82 26.28 -25.66
N LYS A 255 -23.08 26.43 -25.25
CA LYS A 255 -23.76 27.72 -25.19
C LYS A 255 -23.65 28.37 -23.81
N GLU A 256 -23.71 27.56 -22.74
CA GLU A 256 -23.75 28.06 -21.37
C GLU A 256 -22.36 28.14 -20.69
N TYR A 257 -21.39 27.32 -21.11
CA TYR A 257 -20.03 27.35 -20.56
C TYR A 257 -19.04 28.07 -21.47
N ASP A 258 -18.07 28.75 -20.84
CA ASP A 258 -16.97 29.38 -21.55
C ASP A 258 -16.05 28.35 -22.23
N ALA A 259 -15.56 28.68 -23.43
CA ALA A 259 -14.72 27.77 -24.23
C ALA A 259 -13.43 27.36 -23.49
N THR A 260 -12.87 28.21 -22.64
CA THR A 260 -11.69 27.85 -21.84
C THR A 260 -12.01 26.84 -20.75
N PHE A 261 -13.23 26.89 -20.20
CA PHE A 261 -13.70 25.93 -19.21
C PHE A 261 -13.96 24.57 -19.87
N ILE A 262 -14.68 24.54 -21.00
CA ILE A 262 -14.94 23.32 -21.77
C ILE A 262 -13.63 22.61 -22.11
N ARG A 263 -12.62 23.34 -22.62
CA ARG A 263 -11.32 22.77 -22.95
C ARG A 263 -10.61 22.14 -21.75
N ARG A 264 -10.76 22.71 -20.54
CA ARG A 264 -10.19 22.11 -19.31
C ARG A 264 -10.88 20.80 -18.96
N ILE A 265 -12.20 20.73 -19.12
CA ILE A 265 -12.98 19.52 -18.85
C ILE A 265 -12.62 18.43 -19.87
N GLU A 266 -12.54 18.75 -21.16
CA GLU A 266 -12.10 17.82 -22.21
C GLU A 266 -10.68 17.27 -21.96
N GLN A 267 -9.77 18.10 -21.45
CA GLN A 267 -8.43 17.65 -21.04
C GLN A 267 -8.50 16.63 -19.91
N LYS A 268 -9.33 16.86 -18.89
CA LYS A 268 -9.56 15.90 -17.79
C LYS A 268 -10.19 14.61 -18.29
N HIS A 269 -11.16 14.68 -19.19
CA HIS A 269 -11.74 13.49 -19.83
C HIS A 269 -10.70 12.72 -20.63
N THR A 270 -9.82 13.41 -21.36
CA THR A 270 -8.73 12.76 -22.10
C THR A 270 -7.78 12.01 -21.16
N LEU A 271 -7.42 12.62 -20.03
CA LEU A 271 -6.62 11.95 -18.99
C LEU A 271 -7.34 10.73 -18.41
N ALA A 272 -8.65 10.86 -18.14
CA ALA A 272 -9.47 9.75 -17.69
C ALA A 272 -9.47 8.60 -18.71
N ARG A 273 -9.71 8.89 -20.00
CA ARG A 273 -9.67 7.86 -21.06
C ARG A 273 -8.34 7.13 -21.09
N CYS A 274 -7.22 7.86 -21.03
CA CYS A 274 -5.88 7.25 -21.03
C CYS A 274 -5.64 6.32 -19.83
N HIS A 275 -6.13 6.70 -18.65
CA HIS A 275 -6.00 5.88 -17.44
C HIS A 275 -6.91 4.65 -17.51
N PHE A 276 -8.22 4.85 -17.72
CA PHE A 276 -9.22 3.79 -17.69
C PHE A 276 -9.11 2.80 -18.86
N ARG A 277 -8.42 3.17 -19.96
CA ARG A 277 -8.07 2.23 -21.05
C ARG A 277 -7.19 1.07 -20.59
N GLN A 278 -6.43 1.26 -19.51
CA GLN A 278 -5.57 0.21 -18.96
C GLN A 278 -6.36 -0.89 -18.25
N ILE A 279 -7.64 -0.63 -17.93
CA ILE A 279 -8.54 -1.59 -17.29
C ILE A 279 -9.30 -2.34 -18.40
N PRO A 280 -9.05 -3.66 -18.58
CA PRO A 280 -9.57 -4.40 -19.72
C PRO A 280 -11.10 -4.32 -19.87
N VAL A 281 -11.82 -4.37 -18.75
CA VAL A 281 -13.30 -4.32 -18.75
C VAL A 281 -13.84 -2.93 -19.12
N MET A 282 -13.09 -1.86 -18.86
CA MET A 282 -13.49 -0.50 -19.24
C MET A 282 -13.07 -0.11 -20.65
N ALA A 283 -12.02 -0.75 -21.18
CA ALA A 283 -11.55 -0.55 -22.54
C ALA A 283 -12.65 -0.85 -23.59
N GLU A 284 -13.52 -1.82 -23.32
CA GLU A 284 -14.66 -2.18 -24.19
C GLU A 284 -15.67 -1.03 -24.38
N PHE A 285 -15.71 -0.06 -23.47
CA PHE A 285 -16.65 1.07 -23.51
C PHE A 285 -16.01 2.37 -24.05
N LEU A 286 -14.70 2.36 -24.32
CA LEU A 286 -13.95 3.54 -24.76
C LEU A 286 -13.92 3.72 -26.28
N ASP A 287 -14.12 2.63 -27.01
CA ASP A 287 -14.17 2.57 -28.47
C ASP A 287 -15.54 1.97 -28.88
N PRO A 288 -16.64 2.75 -28.89
CA PRO A 288 -17.94 2.29 -29.38
C PRO A 288 -17.97 2.06 -30.90
#